data_AF-A0AAV1ZSF4-F1
#
_entry.id   AF-A0AAV1ZSF4-F1
#
_cell.length_a   1.000
_cell.length_b   1.000
_cell.length_c   1.000
_cell.angle_alpha   90.00
_cell.angle_beta   90.00
_cell.angle_gamma   90.00
#
_symmetry.space_group_name_H-M   'P 1'
#
loop_
_entity.id
_entity.type
_entity.pdbx_description
1 polymer ?
#
loop_
_entity_poly.entity_id
_entity_poly.type
_entity_poly.pdbx_seq_one_letter_code
_entity_poly.pdbx_strand_id
1 'polypeptide(L)'
;MDGPVNSVLNLWDKDENNLDFGFVKNALRCVLHECYPTAEWQPSGVFAEESMNYPLSLRVKSAVKICFESIKENILDDFQVDFPCKHSITDRSLFDHLLYFKLVFERQPFYIASFLEFLCRCLGYTMLSYWYGIELAPQITLHVICIMMREMRESGKITESFWKEFEEFCEIYLQDEERRKLSEPKRRWKKVS
;
A
#
# COMPACT_ATOMS: atom_id res chain seq x y z
N MET A 1 29.26 -1.79 8.79
CA MET A 1 28.57 -0.50 8.90
C MET A 1 27.10 -0.82 9.07
N ASP A 2 26.58 -0.71 10.28
CA ASP A 2 25.13 -0.80 10.51
C ASP A 2 24.48 0.45 9.90
N GLY A 3 23.74 0.24 8.80
CA GLY A 3 23.13 1.33 8.06
C GLY A 3 21.99 2.01 8.81
N PRO A 4 21.56 3.21 8.38
CA PRO A 4 20.38 3.89 8.93
C PRO A 4 19.14 3.00 8.94
N VAL A 5 19.01 2.07 7.98
CA VAL A 5 17.96 1.05 7.93
C VAL A 5 17.91 0.19 9.20
N ASN A 6 19.04 -0.28 9.74
CA ASN A 6 19.08 -1.08 10.98
C ASN A 6 18.68 -0.23 12.21
N SER A 7 19.09 1.04 12.26
CA SER A 7 18.71 1.94 13.37
C SER A 7 17.22 2.31 13.35
N VAL A 8 16.63 2.32 12.16
CA VAL A 8 15.22 2.65 11.92
C VAL A 8 14.30 1.45 12.22
N LEU A 9 14.75 0.23 11.91
CA LEU A 9 14.06 -1.01 12.28
C LEU A 9 14.01 -1.25 13.80
N ASN A 10 14.94 -0.68 14.58
CA ASN A 10 14.96 -0.79 16.04
C ASN A 10 13.93 0.11 16.76
N LEU A 11 13.22 1.01 16.06
CA LEU A 11 12.16 1.85 16.64
C LEU A 11 10.81 1.12 16.78
N TRP A 12 10.73 -0.11 16.30
CA TRP A 12 9.48 -0.84 16.09
C TRP A 12 8.76 -1.27 17.38
N ASP A 13 9.49 -1.59 18.44
CA ASP A 13 8.92 -2.13 19.69
C ASP A 13 7.96 -1.16 20.41
N LYS A 14 7.92 0.12 20.04
CA LYS A 14 7.10 1.13 20.73
C LYS A 14 5.77 1.45 20.07
N ASP A 15 5.57 1.10 18.79
CA ASP A 15 4.44 1.58 17.98
C ASP A 15 3.43 0.48 17.59
N GLU A 16 3.64 -0.79 18.00
CA GLU A 16 2.78 -1.92 17.58
C GLU A 16 1.32 -1.80 18.01
N ASN A 17 1.03 -1.03 19.06
CA ASN A 17 -0.33 -0.79 19.56
C ASN A 17 -1.02 0.43 18.90
N ASN A 18 -0.37 1.09 17.95
CA ASN A 18 -0.95 2.24 17.26
C ASN A 18 -1.96 1.77 16.18
N LEU A 19 -3.11 2.45 16.10
CA LEU A 19 -4.12 2.25 15.05
C LEU A 19 -3.52 2.34 13.64
N ASP A 20 -2.63 3.31 13.40
CA ASP A 20 -1.98 3.51 12.10
C ASP A 20 -1.15 2.28 11.72
N PHE A 21 -0.40 1.75 12.69
CA PHE A 21 0.42 0.56 12.51
C PHE A 21 -0.46 -0.66 12.19
N GLY A 22 -1.48 -0.92 13.00
CA GLY A 22 -2.39 -2.05 12.81
C GLY A 22 -3.09 -2.01 11.44
N PHE A 23 -3.59 -0.84 11.05
CA PHE A 23 -4.25 -0.65 9.77
C PHE A 23 -3.32 -0.89 8.58
N VAL A 24 -2.16 -0.21 8.53
CA VAL A 24 -1.20 -0.28 7.42
C VAL A 24 -0.63 -1.69 7.30
N LYS A 25 -0.31 -2.33 8.43
CA LYS A 25 0.12 -3.72 8.49
C LYS A 25 -0.89 -4.63 7.80
N ASN A 26 -2.17 -4.50 8.16
CA ASN A 26 -3.21 -5.32 7.58
C ASN A 26 -3.44 -5.02 6.08
N ALA A 27 -3.25 -3.77 5.63
CA ALA A 27 -3.35 -3.41 4.21
C ALA A 27 -2.24 -4.06 3.37
N LEU A 28 -1.01 -4.03 3.88
CA LEU A 28 0.13 -4.77 3.32
C LEU A 28 -0.16 -6.26 3.23
N ARG A 29 -0.67 -6.87 4.32
CA ARG A 29 -1.06 -8.28 4.32
C ARG A 29 -2.14 -8.59 3.30
N CYS A 30 -3.15 -7.73 3.16
CA CYS A 30 -4.24 -7.91 2.21
C CYS A 30 -3.73 -7.94 0.76
N VAL A 31 -2.84 -7.02 0.38
CA VAL A 31 -2.28 -7.02 -0.98
C VAL A 31 -1.40 -8.23 -1.24
N LEU A 32 -0.50 -8.57 -0.31
CA LEU A 32 0.46 -9.68 -0.48
C LEU A 32 -0.18 -11.08 -0.39
N HIS A 33 -1.29 -11.26 0.36
CA HIS A 33 -2.00 -12.54 0.45
C HIS A 33 -3.19 -12.66 -0.52
N GLU A 34 -4.02 -11.61 -0.63
CA GLU A 34 -5.35 -11.72 -1.26
C GLU A 34 -5.42 -11.14 -2.67
N CYS A 35 -4.58 -10.14 -3.00
CA CYS A 35 -4.58 -9.49 -4.31
C CYS A 35 -3.54 -10.13 -5.25
N TYR A 36 -2.33 -10.35 -4.75
CA TYR A 36 -1.26 -11.05 -5.47
C TYR A 36 -0.60 -12.06 -4.55
N PRO A 37 -1.20 -13.26 -4.39
CA PRO A 37 -0.60 -14.31 -3.57
C PRO A 37 0.73 -14.69 -4.19
N THR A 38 1.80 -14.20 -3.58
CA THR A 38 3.13 -14.66 -3.95
C THR A 38 3.29 -16.05 -3.31
N ALA A 39 3.53 -17.08 -4.12
CA ALA A 39 3.65 -18.46 -3.62
C ALA A 39 4.78 -18.63 -2.59
N GLU A 40 5.71 -17.68 -2.56
CA GLU A 40 6.91 -17.68 -1.73
C GLU A 40 6.80 -16.77 -0.50
N TRP A 41 5.77 -15.93 -0.36
CA TRP A 41 5.68 -15.08 0.82
C TRP A 41 5.27 -15.88 2.05
N GLN A 42 6.25 -16.04 2.93
CA GLN A 42 6.05 -16.51 4.28
C GLN A 42 6.12 -15.31 5.23
N PRO A 43 5.00 -14.89 5.85
CA PRO A 43 5.02 -13.78 6.78
C PRO A 43 5.94 -14.09 7.97
N SER A 44 6.76 -13.12 8.34
CA SER A 44 7.71 -13.20 9.47
C SER A 44 7.64 -11.95 10.33
N GLY A 45 8.17 -12.02 11.56
CA GLY A 45 8.14 -10.92 12.53
C GLY A 45 6.71 -10.43 12.79
N VAL A 46 6.50 -9.11 12.79
CA VAL A 46 5.20 -8.47 13.04
C VAL A 46 4.08 -8.91 12.09
N PHE A 47 4.44 -9.41 10.90
CA PHE A 47 3.50 -9.93 9.91
C PHE A 47 3.11 -11.39 10.14
N ALA A 48 3.84 -12.16 10.96
CA ALA A 48 3.44 -13.53 11.31
C ALA A 48 2.15 -13.53 12.16
N GLU A 49 1.96 -12.50 12.96
CA GLU A 49 0.79 -12.36 13.83
C GLU A 49 -0.43 -11.82 13.08
N GLU A 50 -1.56 -12.52 13.20
CA GLU A 50 -2.85 -11.98 12.80
C GLU A 50 -3.25 -10.86 13.76
N SER A 51 -3.39 -9.63 13.23
CA SER A 51 -3.84 -8.51 14.05
C SER A 51 -5.35 -8.61 14.28
N MET A 52 -5.72 -9.29 15.37
CA MET A 52 -7.11 -9.39 15.82
C MET A 52 -7.70 -8.04 16.24
N ASN A 53 -6.86 -7.08 16.61
CA ASN A 53 -7.30 -5.81 17.20
C ASN A 53 -7.69 -4.74 16.17
N TYR A 54 -7.23 -4.86 14.91
CA TYR A 54 -7.50 -3.87 13.87
C TYR A 54 -7.80 -4.50 12.50
N PRO A 55 -8.73 -5.47 12.42
CA PRO A 55 -9.02 -6.12 11.14
C PRO A 55 -9.46 -5.09 10.12
N LEU A 56 -8.88 -5.16 8.92
CA LEU A 56 -9.36 -4.36 7.80
C LEU A 56 -10.80 -4.72 7.47
N SER A 57 -11.67 -3.72 7.45
CA SER A 57 -13.07 -3.94 7.09
C SER A 57 -13.19 -4.43 5.65
N LEU A 58 -14.24 -5.21 5.39
CA LEU A 58 -14.46 -5.81 4.06
C LEU A 58 -14.54 -4.75 2.95
N ARG A 59 -15.08 -3.58 3.26
CA ARG A 59 -15.20 -2.44 2.34
C ARG A 59 -13.81 -1.93 1.95
N VAL A 60 -12.95 -1.67 2.94
CA VAL A 60 -11.58 -1.22 2.67
C VAL A 60 -10.80 -2.28 1.89
N LYS A 61 -10.87 -3.56 2.30
CA LYS A 61 -10.23 -4.65 1.55
C LYS A 61 -10.64 -4.67 0.08
N SER A 62 -11.95 -4.56 -0.18
CA SER A 62 -12.48 -4.55 -1.54
C SER A 62 -12.04 -3.32 -2.33
N ALA A 63 -12.03 -2.14 -1.70
CA ALA A 63 -11.61 -0.89 -2.34
C ALA A 63 -10.11 -0.93 -2.70
N VAL A 64 -9.26 -1.39 -1.78
CA VAL A 64 -7.82 -1.61 -2.03
C VAL A 64 -7.62 -2.57 -3.20
N LYS A 65 -8.34 -3.70 -3.23
CA LYS A 65 -8.24 -4.66 -4.32
C LYS A 65 -8.62 -4.06 -5.68
N ILE A 66 -9.77 -3.38 -5.77
CA ILE A 66 -10.24 -2.78 -7.02
C ILE A 66 -9.30 -1.65 -7.48
N CYS A 67 -8.90 -0.76 -6.57
CA CYS A 67 -7.96 0.31 -6.87
C CYS A 67 -6.61 -0.23 -7.31
N PHE A 68 -6.09 -1.25 -6.62
CA PHE A 68 -4.83 -1.88 -6.99
C PHE A 68 -4.88 -2.48 -8.40
N GLU A 69 -5.91 -3.25 -8.72
CA GLU A 69 -6.07 -3.83 -10.06
C GLU A 69 -6.21 -2.76 -11.16
N SER A 70 -6.85 -1.63 -10.88
CA SER A 70 -7.03 -0.56 -11.88
C SER A 70 -5.75 0.21 -12.18
N ILE A 71 -4.78 0.27 -11.26
CA ILE A 71 -3.51 1.00 -11.44
C ILE A 71 -2.30 0.08 -11.60
N LYS A 72 -2.49 -1.25 -11.57
CA LYS A 72 -1.41 -2.23 -11.52
C LYS A 72 -0.42 -2.11 -12.68
N GLU A 73 -0.91 -1.93 -13.90
CA GLU A 73 -0.06 -1.80 -15.10
C GLU A 73 0.86 -0.58 -14.99
N ASN A 74 0.31 0.57 -14.59
CA ASN A 74 1.08 1.78 -14.36
C ASN A 74 2.15 1.60 -13.26
N ILE A 75 1.80 0.91 -12.16
CA ILE A 75 2.76 0.62 -11.09
C ILE A 75 3.93 -0.23 -11.62
N LEU A 76 3.65 -1.23 -12.45
CA LEU A 76 4.69 -2.09 -13.02
C LEU A 76 5.63 -1.28 -13.92
N ASP A 77 5.08 -0.43 -14.78
CA ASP A 77 5.85 0.43 -15.68
C ASP A 77 6.70 1.44 -14.90
N ASP A 78 6.11 2.15 -13.93
CA ASP A 78 6.80 3.08 -13.04
C ASP A 78 7.94 2.38 -12.30
N PHE A 79 7.68 1.19 -11.74
CA PHE A 79 8.69 0.41 -11.01
C PHE A 79 9.87 0.00 -11.89
N GLN A 80 9.64 -0.37 -13.15
CA GLN A 80 10.71 -0.73 -14.08
C GLN A 80 11.55 0.49 -14.48
N VAL A 81 10.95 1.68 -14.53
CA VAL A 81 11.68 2.94 -14.78
C VAL A 81 12.56 3.27 -13.57
N ASP A 82 12.03 3.15 -12.36
CA ASP A 82 12.75 3.45 -11.13
C ASP A 82 13.85 2.43 -10.81
N PHE A 83 13.61 1.16 -11.17
CA PHE A 83 14.53 0.06 -10.95
C PHE A 83 14.76 -0.75 -12.25
N PRO A 84 15.56 -0.20 -13.18
CA PRO A 84 15.73 -0.78 -14.52
C PRO A 84 16.50 -2.11 -14.53
N CYS A 85 17.14 -2.48 -13.43
CA CYS A 85 17.82 -3.77 -13.31
C CYS A 85 17.65 -4.39 -11.92
N LYS A 86 17.64 -5.72 -11.83
CA LYS A 86 17.44 -6.43 -10.55
C LYS A 86 18.44 -5.99 -9.46
N HIS A 87 19.67 -5.64 -9.85
CA HIS A 87 20.73 -5.23 -8.92
C HIS A 87 20.54 -3.82 -8.36
N SER A 88 19.71 -2.98 -9.00
CA SER A 88 19.37 -1.65 -8.45
C SER A 88 18.33 -1.73 -7.34
N ILE A 89 17.69 -2.88 -7.15
CA ILE A 89 16.71 -3.12 -6.10
C ILE A 89 17.46 -3.66 -4.87
N THR A 90 17.50 -2.86 -3.82
CA THR A 90 18.13 -3.17 -2.53
C THR A 90 17.24 -2.62 -1.42
N ASP A 91 17.40 -3.07 -0.18
CA ASP A 91 16.67 -2.51 0.98
C ASP A 91 16.78 -0.99 1.03
N ARG A 92 18.00 -0.48 0.81
CA ARG A 92 18.28 0.96 0.85
C ARG A 92 17.61 1.70 -0.31
N SER A 93 17.75 1.21 -1.54
CA SER A 93 17.17 1.90 -2.70
C SER A 93 15.64 1.87 -2.68
N LEU A 94 15.03 0.80 -2.17
CA LEU A 94 13.59 0.75 -1.90
C LEU A 94 13.18 1.77 -0.84
N PHE A 95 13.89 1.81 0.29
CA PHE A 95 13.61 2.77 1.37
C PHE A 95 13.73 4.23 0.88
N ASP A 96 14.82 4.57 0.20
CA ASP A 96 15.05 5.92 -0.34
C ASP A 96 13.95 6.31 -1.34
N HIS A 97 13.51 5.36 -2.17
CA HIS A 97 12.44 5.58 -3.14
C HIS A 97 11.07 5.78 -2.48
N LEU A 98 10.71 4.95 -1.49
CA LEU A 98 9.45 5.10 -0.76
C LEU A 98 9.42 6.42 0.04
N LEU A 99 10.55 6.85 0.60
CA LEU A 99 10.65 8.19 1.21
C LEU A 99 10.44 9.30 0.18
N TYR A 100 10.95 9.15 -1.03
CA TYR A 100 10.67 10.10 -2.11
C TYR A 100 9.19 10.16 -2.45
N PHE A 101 8.51 9.01 -2.60
CA PHE A 101 7.05 8.95 -2.80
C PHE A 101 6.27 9.65 -1.69
N LYS A 102 6.61 9.36 -0.43
CA LYS A 102 6.06 10.06 0.74
C LYS A 102 6.20 11.59 0.58
N LEU A 103 7.41 12.08 0.29
CA LEU A 103 7.68 13.51 0.19
C LEU A 103 6.90 14.18 -0.95
N VAL A 104 6.75 13.50 -2.10
CA VAL A 104 5.97 14.00 -3.22
C VAL A 104 4.49 14.11 -2.82
N PHE A 105 3.95 13.08 -2.20
CA PHE A 105 2.56 13.06 -1.72
C PHE A 105 2.31 14.15 -0.67
N GLU A 106 3.20 14.31 0.30
CA GLU A 106 3.11 15.31 1.36
C GLU A 106 3.21 16.75 0.86
N ARG A 107 3.83 17.01 -0.29
CA ARG A 107 3.88 18.36 -0.87
C ARG A 107 2.57 18.77 -1.54
N GLN A 108 1.70 17.82 -1.86
CA GLN A 108 0.43 18.08 -2.50
C GLN A 108 -0.67 18.37 -1.47
N PRO A 109 -1.77 19.04 -1.89
CA PRO A 109 -2.99 19.09 -1.10
C PRO A 109 -3.49 17.67 -0.82
N PHE A 110 -3.79 17.37 0.45
CA PHE A 110 -4.21 16.05 0.84
C PHE A 110 -5.67 15.80 0.49
N TYR A 111 -5.94 14.71 -0.22
CA TYR A 111 -7.28 14.19 -0.46
C TYR A 111 -7.36 12.72 -0.06
N ILE A 112 -8.44 12.31 0.59
CA ILE A 112 -8.65 10.91 1.01
C ILE A 112 -8.55 9.94 -0.17
N ALA A 113 -9.10 10.33 -1.34
CA ALA A 113 -8.97 9.56 -2.57
C ALA A 113 -7.51 9.34 -2.99
N SER A 114 -6.70 10.38 -2.92
CA SER A 114 -5.28 10.30 -3.26
C SER A 114 -4.48 9.42 -2.29
N PHE A 115 -4.94 9.29 -1.04
CA PHE A 115 -4.32 8.39 -0.07
C PHE A 115 -4.54 6.90 -0.41
N LEU A 116 -5.73 6.51 -0.89
CA LEU A 116 -5.97 5.13 -1.35
C LEU A 116 -5.03 4.76 -2.49
N GLU A 117 -4.89 5.64 -3.49
CA GLU A 117 -3.98 5.40 -4.61
C GLU A 117 -2.52 5.36 -4.14
N PHE A 118 -2.10 6.28 -3.28
CA PHE A 118 -0.76 6.28 -2.68
C PHE A 118 -0.46 4.97 -1.94
N LEU A 119 -1.41 4.50 -1.12
CA LEU A 119 -1.29 3.21 -0.47
C LEU A 119 -1.11 2.10 -1.51
N CYS A 120 -2.00 2.00 -2.50
CA CYS A 120 -1.90 0.97 -3.54
C CYS A 120 -0.56 1.01 -4.30
N ARG A 121 0.01 2.20 -4.55
CA ARG A 121 1.36 2.36 -5.14
C ARG A 121 2.46 1.80 -4.22
N CYS A 122 2.47 2.20 -2.95
CA CYS A 122 3.44 1.68 -1.97
C CYS A 122 3.32 0.15 -1.82
N LEU A 123 2.09 -0.37 -1.78
CA LEU A 123 1.80 -1.79 -1.71
C LEU A 123 2.29 -2.55 -2.96
N GLY A 124 2.15 -1.95 -4.14
CA GLY A 124 2.65 -2.51 -5.39
C GLY A 124 4.17 -2.55 -5.46
N TYR A 125 4.84 -1.48 -5.04
CA TYR A 125 6.30 -1.44 -4.94
C TYR A 125 6.80 -2.49 -3.93
N THR A 126 6.13 -2.62 -2.77
CA THR A 126 6.41 -3.69 -1.80
C THR A 126 6.41 -5.06 -2.46
N MET A 127 5.30 -5.38 -3.16
CA MET A 127 5.10 -6.68 -3.78
C MET A 127 6.17 -6.96 -4.84
N LEU A 128 6.43 -6.00 -5.73
CA LEU A 128 7.43 -6.14 -6.80
C LEU A 128 8.83 -6.32 -6.21
N SER A 129 9.23 -5.48 -5.25
CA SER A 129 10.52 -5.62 -4.57
C SER A 129 10.66 -6.96 -3.87
N TYR A 130 9.61 -7.45 -3.21
CA TYR A 130 9.62 -8.76 -2.59
C TYR A 130 9.86 -9.88 -3.62
N TRP A 131 9.17 -9.84 -4.77
CA TRP A 131 9.41 -10.76 -5.89
C TRP A 131 10.83 -10.71 -6.46
N TYR A 132 11.50 -9.57 -6.37
CA TYR A 132 12.90 -9.45 -6.77
C TYR A 132 13.89 -9.92 -5.68
N GLY A 133 13.40 -10.42 -4.54
CA GLY A 133 14.20 -11.04 -3.47
C GLY A 133 14.45 -10.12 -2.27
N ILE A 134 13.73 -9.00 -2.16
CA ILE A 134 13.86 -8.08 -1.01
C ILE A 134 12.91 -8.52 0.10
N GLU A 135 13.35 -9.46 0.93
CA GLU A 135 12.52 -10.03 1.99
C GLU A 135 12.00 -8.99 3.00
N LEU A 136 12.77 -7.90 3.23
CA LEU A 136 12.42 -6.81 4.13
C LEU A 136 11.49 -5.75 3.52
N ALA A 137 11.06 -5.89 2.27
CA ALA A 137 10.23 -4.91 1.59
C ALA A 137 8.92 -4.57 2.34
N PRO A 138 8.17 -5.55 2.90
CA PRO A 138 6.97 -5.26 3.69
C PRO A 138 7.27 -4.43 4.93
N GLN A 139 8.39 -4.72 5.60
CA GLN A 139 8.82 -4.02 6.80
C GLN A 139 9.20 -2.58 6.49
N ILE A 140 10.04 -2.39 5.48
CA ILE A 140 10.47 -1.07 4.99
C ILE A 140 9.25 -0.21 4.63
N THR A 141 8.28 -0.80 3.92
CA THR A 141 7.09 -0.05 3.47
C THR A 141 6.15 0.30 4.61
N LEU A 142 5.88 -0.65 5.52
CA LEU A 142 5.12 -0.39 6.74
C LEU A 142 5.69 0.81 7.49
N HIS A 143 7.01 0.83 7.63
CA HIS A 143 7.71 1.89 8.34
C HIS A 143 7.53 3.26 7.67
N VAL A 144 7.76 3.37 6.36
CA VAL A 144 7.64 4.64 5.64
C VAL A 144 6.22 5.19 5.69
N ILE A 145 5.20 4.34 5.54
CA ILE A 145 3.80 4.78 5.63
C ILE A 145 3.48 5.23 7.06
N CYS A 146 3.95 4.52 8.09
CA CYS A 146 3.76 4.94 9.48
C CYS A 146 4.42 6.29 9.81
N ILE A 147 5.64 6.56 9.28
CA ILE A 147 6.25 7.89 9.38
C ILE A 147 5.33 8.93 8.73
N MET A 148 4.90 8.69 7.48
CA MET A 148 4.04 9.62 6.76
C MET A 148 2.75 9.91 7.53
N MET A 149 2.07 8.89 8.05
CA MET A 149 0.86 9.05 8.83
C MET A 149 1.07 9.95 10.07
N ARG A 150 2.20 9.76 10.77
CA ARG A 150 2.59 10.59 11.91
C ARG A 150 2.81 12.04 11.50
N GLU A 151 3.65 12.28 10.48
CA GLU A 151 3.98 13.64 10.03
C GLU A 151 2.76 14.38 9.44
N MET A 152 1.88 13.66 8.74
CA MET A 152 0.62 14.20 8.22
C MET A 152 -0.36 14.58 9.34
N ARG A 153 -0.34 13.85 10.46
CA ARG A 153 -1.10 14.22 11.66
C ARG A 153 -0.48 15.43 12.37
N GLU A 154 0.83 15.45 12.55
CA GLU A 154 1.56 16.56 13.19
C GLU A 154 1.42 17.87 12.41
N SER A 155 1.36 17.80 11.08
CA SER A 155 1.09 18.95 10.20
C SER A 155 -0.39 19.34 10.10
N GLY A 156 -1.29 18.60 10.76
CA GLY A 156 -2.72 18.86 10.76
C GLY A 156 -3.45 18.51 9.45
N LYS A 157 -2.80 17.79 8.53
CA LYS A 157 -3.42 17.33 7.28
C LYS A 157 -4.34 16.14 7.47
N ILE A 158 -4.08 15.34 8.50
CA ILE A 158 -4.89 14.18 8.90
C ILE A 158 -5.47 14.45 10.29
N THR A 159 -6.77 14.27 10.41
CA THR A 159 -7.54 14.46 11.65
C THR A 159 -7.62 13.18 12.47
N GLU A 160 -8.14 13.26 13.69
CA GLU A 160 -8.44 12.08 14.52
C GLU A 160 -9.53 11.19 13.89
N SER A 161 -10.45 11.78 13.11
CA SER A 161 -11.54 11.08 12.42
C SER A 161 -11.15 10.47 11.08
N PHE A 162 -9.90 10.67 10.63
CA PHE A 162 -9.44 10.29 9.30
C PHE A 162 -9.78 8.86 8.89
N TRP A 163 -9.57 7.88 9.78
CA TRP A 163 -9.80 6.48 9.43
C TRP A 163 -11.28 6.17 9.16
N LYS A 164 -12.18 6.85 9.88
CA LYS A 164 -13.62 6.76 9.63
C LYS A 164 -13.97 7.38 8.27
N GLU A 165 -13.44 8.57 7.98
CA GLU A 165 -13.65 9.25 6.70
C GLU A 165 -13.08 8.43 5.53
N PHE A 166 -11.94 7.76 5.75
CA PHE A 166 -11.34 6.87 4.77
C PHE A 166 -12.19 5.63 4.49
N GLU A 167 -12.77 5.03 5.53
CA GLU A 167 -13.68 3.89 5.37
C GLU A 167 -14.98 4.30 4.64
N GLU A 168 -15.56 5.45 4.99
CA GLU A 168 -16.71 6.04 4.28
C GLU A 168 -16.38 6.30 2.79
N PHE A 169 -15.19 6.86 2.52
CA PHE A 169 -14.72 7.04 1.15
C PHE A 169 -14.60 5.71 0.39
N CYS A 170 -14.04 4.67 1.01
CA CYS A 170 -13.93 3.35 0.39
C CYS A 170 -15.30 2.78 0.01
N GLU A 171 -16.33 3.00 0.83
CA GLU A 171 -17.70 2.58 0.52
C GLU A 171 -18.26 3.31 -0.71
N ILE A 172 -18.08 4.63 -0.77
CA ILE A 172 -18.51 5.44 -1.92
C ILE A 172 -17.79 5.01 -3.20
N TYR A 173 -16.47 4.82 -3.11
CA TYR A 173 -15.63 4.36 -4.22
C TYR A 173 -16.14 3.03 -4.80
N LEU A 174 -16.48 2.06 -3.95
CA LEU A 174 -17.02 0.77 -4.39
C LEU A 174 -18.35 0.91 -5.13
N GLN A 175 -19.26 1.76 -4.63
CA GLN A 175 -20.56 1.99 -5.27
C GLN A 175 -20.39 2.61 -6.67
N ASP A 176 -19.46 3.55 -6.82
CA ASP A 176 -19.19 4.19 -8.10
C ASP A 176 -18.56 3.22 -9.11
N GLU A 177 -17.64 2.36 -8.66
CA GLU A 177 -17.05 1.31 -9.50
C GLU A 177 -18.08 0.27 -9.97
N GLU A 178 -19.02 -0.11 -9.11
CA GLU A 178 -20.13 -1.00 -9.50
C GLU A 178 -21.03 -0.36 -10.56
N ARG A 179 -21.36 0.94 -10.40
CA ARG A 179 -22.14 1.70 -11.40
C ARG A 179 -21.42 1.78 -12.74
N ARG A 180 -20.10 2.00 -12.75
CA ARG A 180 -19.29 2.03 -13.98
C ARG A 180 -19.35 0.70 -14.72
N LYS A 181 -19.18 -0.43 -14.02
CA LYS A 181 -19.26 -1.78 -14.62
C LYS A 181 -20.63 -2.08 -15.23
N LEU A 182 -21.72 -1.57 -14.65
CA LEU A 182 -23.07 -1.71 -15.20
C LEU A 182 -23.29 -0.86 -16.46
N SER A 183 -22.53 0.23 -16.62
CA SER A 183 -22.63 1.16 -17.75
C SER A 183 -21.78 0.76 -18.96
N GLU A 184 -20.82 -0.15 -18.82
CA GLU A 184 -20.02 -0.62 -19.95
C GLU A 184 -20.85 -1.51 -20.91
N PRO A 185 -20.94 -1.16 -22.21
CA PRO A 185 -21.70 -1.94 -23.16
C PRO A 185 -21.05 -3.32 -23.34
N LYS A 186 -21.79 -4.39 -22.99
CA LYS A 186 -21.39 -5.78 -23.28
C LYS A 186 -21.04 -5.90 -24.77
N ARG A 187 -19.76 -6.08 -25.08
CA ARG A 187 -19.28 -6.34 -26.46
C ARG A 187 -20.06 -7.51 -27.04
N ARG A 188 -21.06 -7.23 -27.88
CA ARG A 188 -21.74 -8.26 -28.67
C ARG A 188 -20.75 -8.73 -29.73
N TRP A 189 -20.22 -9.93 -29.53
CA TRP A 189 -19.49 -10.64 -30.58
C TRP A 189 -20.45 -10.84 -31.74
N LYS A 190 -20.31 -10.04 -32.81
CA LYS A 190 -20.87 -10.42 -34.11
C LYS A 190 -20.08 -11.64 -34.57
N LYS A 191 -20.70 -12.82 -34.55
CA LYS A 191 -20.27 -13.92 -35.40
C LYS A 191 -20.32 -13.39 -36.84
N VAL A 192 -19.15 -13.20 -37.43
CA VAL A 192 -19.04 -13.01 -38.88
C VAL A 192 -19.21 -14.41 -39.48
N SER A 193 -20.34 -14.58 -40.16
CA SER A 193 -20.71 -15.75 -40.94
C SER A 193 -19.77 -15.97 -42.11
#